data_AF-A0A3B9YTG4-F1
#
_entry.id   AF-A0A3B9YTG4-F1
#
_cell.length_a   1.000
_cell.length_b   1.000
_cell.length_c   1.000
_cell.angle_alpha   90.00
_cell.angle_beta   90.00
_cell.angle_gamma   90.00
#
_symmetry.space_group_name_H-M   'P 1'
#
loop_
_entity.id
_entity.type
_entity.pdbx_description
1 polymer ?
#
loop_
_entity_poly.entity_id
_entity_poly.type
_entity_poly.pdbx_seq_one_letter_code
_entity_poly.pdbx_strand_id
1 'polypeptide(L)'
;MTHDPQGRWTFWIDRGGTFTDIVAIDPQGQLQTAKLLSRSEAYRDAAVAGIKRLMGQYQEGLIAAIHLGTTVATNALLERRGAPTVLVTTRGFRDQLRIGHQARPKLFVRRIVLPEQLYQTVIEADERVSAQGEVLRPLDLSAARAGLEAALNAGIRSAAVVFLHGYRYPAHERAAAEALHAMGFETVSASHTISPLMKYVPRAGTSVADAYLTPVLEAYLRELEAELGPVARDGRLKFMRSDGGLSASGAFRAKDAILSGPAGGVVGQALSAKACGYDRAIGFDMGGTSTDVSRFDGAYDRLDEAEVAGVRLRVPMLAIHTVAAGGGSILSLENGRMRAGPHSAGADPGPASYRRGGPLTVTDANVMTGRLRADMFPAIFGPDGDAPLDAEIVRTRFAEMAREAGTA
;
A
#
# COMPACT_ATOMS: atom_id res chain seq x y z
N MET A 1 18.07 0.66 19.64
CA MET A 1 16.79 1.29 20.02
C MET A 1 17.05 2.08 21.29
N THR A 2 16.72 3.37 21.33
CA THR A 2 17.04 4.23 22.48
C THR A 2 15.83 4.37 23.38
N HIS A 3 16.01 4.10 24.67
CA HIS A 3 15.07 4.40 25.75
C HIS A 3 14.73 5.90 25.76
N ASP A 4 13.44 6.24 25.93
CA ASP A 4 13.05 7.64 26.10
C ASP A 4 13.41 8.09 27.52
N PRO A 5 14.24 9.15 27.70
CA PRO A 5 14.72 9.56 29.02
C PRO A 5 13.60 9.94 30.01
N GLN A 6 12.39 10.20 29.53
CA GLN A 6 11.22 10.54 30.34
C GLN A 6 10.37 9.31 30.74
N GLY A 7 10.82 8.09 30.42
CA GLY A 7 10.11 6.86 30.78
C GLY A 7 8.78 6.70 30.04
N ARG A 8 8.78 6.92 28.73
CA ARG A 8 7.59 6.78 27.87
C ARG A 8 7.77 5.67 26.84
N TRP A 9 6.65 5.17 26.35
CA TRP A 9 6.59 4.16 25.30
C TRP A 9 7.02 4.70 23.94
N THR A 10 7.77 3.89 23.19
CA THR A 10 7.99 4.10 21.76
C THR A 10 7.56 2.88 20.98
N PHE A 11 6.73 3.07 19.96
CA PHE A 11 6.19 1.99 19.13
C PHE A 11 6.72 2.04 17.70
N TRP A 12 7.02 0.87 17.14
CA TRP A 12 7.26 0.62 15.73
C TRP A 12 6.27 -0.45 15.28
N ILE A 13 5.47 -0.13 14.27
CA ILE A 13 4.34 -0.94 13.85
C ILE A 13 4.42 -1.12 12.35
N ASP A 14 4.34 -2.37 11.90
CA ASP A 14 4.14 -2.69 10.48
C ASP A 14 2.77 -3.34 10.30
N ARG A 15 1.86 -2.60 9.66
CA ARG A 15 0.53 -3.08 9.32
C ARG A 15 0.56 -3.72 7.93
N GLY A 16 0.87 -5.02 7.90
CA GLY A 16 0.79 -5.86 6.72
C GLY A 16 -0.65 -6.23 6.33
N GLY A 17 -0.79 -7.02 5.25
CA GLY A 17 -2.09 -7.50 4.78
C GLY A 17 -2.72 -8.59 5.67
N THR A 18 -1.89 -9.48 6.23
CA THR A 18 -2.36 -10.62 7.06
C THR A 18 -2.22 -10.33 8.55
N PHE A 19 -1.02 -9.89 8.96
CA PHE A 19 -0.69 -9.62 10.34
C PHE A 19 -0.20 -8.18 10.50
N THR A 20 -0.43 -7.65 11.69
CA THR A 20 0.17 -6.41 12.17
C THR A 20 1.18 -6.77 13.23
N ASP A 21 2.43 -6.39 12.97
CA ASP A 21 3.57 -6.63 13.84
C ASP A 21 3.91 -5.36 14.62
N ILE A 22 4.06 -5.49 15.93
CA ILE A 22 4.32 -4.37 16.82
C ILE A 22 5.56 -4.70 17.64
N VAL A 23 6.51 -3.77 17.61
CA VAL A 23 7.67 -3.74 18.48
C VAL A 23 7.59 -2.46 19.30
N ALA A 24 7.81 -2.56 20.60
CA ALA A 24 7.78 -1.42 21.48
C ALA A 24 8.93 -1.47 22.48
N ILE A 25 9.37 -0.29 22.92
CA ILE A 25 10.17 -0.13 24.13
C ILE A 25 9.26 0.47 25.19
N ASP A 26 9.13 -0.20 26.33
CA ASP A 26 8.33 0.26 27.46
C ASP A 26 9.06 1.33 28.30
N PRO A 27 8.38 1.99 29.26
CA PRO A 27 8.99 2.96 30.17
C PRO A 27 10.23 2.48 30.91
N GLN A 28 10.34 1.17 31.15
CA GLN A 28 11.46 0.52 31.82
C GLN A 28 12.60 0.15 30.86
N GLY A 29 12.45 0.43 29.56
CA GLY A 29 13.43 0.13 28.54
C GLY A 29 13.41 -1.32 28.05
N GLN A 30 12.39 -2.09 28.38
CA GLN A 30 12.26 -3.47 27.93
C GLN A 30 11.60 -3.54 26.55
N LEU A 31 12.08 -4.52 25.76
CA LEU A 31 11.51 -4.83 24.46
C LEU A 31 10.20 -5.61 24.64
N GLN A 32 9.12 -5.08 24.08
CA GLN A 32 7.81 -5.70 24.04
C GLN A 32 7.43 -5.97 22.58
N THR A 33 6.77 -7.10 22.32
CA THR A 33 6.30 -7.45 20.98
C THR A 33 4.87 -7.94 21.01
N ALA A 34 4.08 -7.58 20.00
CA ALA A 34 2.76 -8.13 19.79
C ALA A 34 2.52 -8.43 18.31
N LYS A 35 1.78 -9.50 18.03
CA LYS A 35 1.32 -9.87 16.69
C LYS A 35 -0.19 -10.04 16.70
N LEU A 36 -0.86 -9.30 15.83
CA LEU A 36 -2.32 -9.30 15.70
C LEU A 36 -2.71 -9.60 14.26
N LEU A 37 -3.94 -10.08 14.03
CA LEU A 37 -4.50 -10.14 12.68
C LEU A 37 -4.76 -8.71 12.18
N SER A 38 -4.40 -8.40 10.94
CA SER A 38 -4.61 -7.05 10.39
C SER A 38 -6.08 -6.68 10.20
N ARG A 39 -6.97 -7.69 10.20
CA ARG A 39 -8.43 -7.58 10.17
C ARG A 39 -9.03 -8.57 11.15
N SER A 40 -9.89 -8.10 12.05
CA SER A 40 -10.62 -8.91 13.03
C SER A 40 -11.90 -8.19 13.40
N GLU A 41 -12.95 -8.92 13.79
CA GLU A 41 -14.17 -8.34 14.34
C GLU A 41 -13.98 -7.85 15.78
N ALA A 42 -12.94 -8.35 16.47
CA ALA A 42 -12.66 -8.03 17.87
C ALA A 42 -12.11 -6.61 18.09
N TYR A 43 -11.60 -5.96 17.04
CA TYR A 43 -11.05 -4.61 17.11
C TYR A 43 -11.14 -3.89 15.76
N ARG A 44 -11.26 -2.56 15.80
CA ARG A 44 -11.36 -1.73 14.59
C ARG A 44 -10.05 -1.62 13.82
N ASP A 45 -8.95 -1.38 14.55
CA ASP A 45 -7.61 -1.27 13.97
C ASP A 45 -6.59 -2.05 14.83
N ALA A 46 -5.77 -2.85 14.15
CA ALA A 46 -4.81 -3.74 14.79
C ALA A 46 -3.63 -2.99 15.44
N ALA A 47 -3.20 -1.86 14.88
CA ALA A 47 -2.12 -1.06 15.44
C ALA A 47 -2.56 -0.44 16.78
N VAL A 48 -3.75 0.17 16.80
CA VAL A 48 -4.36 0.71 18.03
C VAL A 48 -4.58 -0.39 19.06
N ALA A 49 -5.20 -1.51 18.66
CA ALA A 49 -5.49 -2.61 19.56
C ALA A 49 -4.22 -3.17 20.22
N GLY A 50 -3.15 -3.31 19.43
CA GLY A 50 -1.89 -3.79 19.95
C GLY A 50 -1.14 -2.78 20.83
N ILE A 51 -1.22 -1.47 20.55
CA ILE A 51 -0.74 -0.43 21.49
C ILE A 51 -1.48 -0.56 22.83
N LYS A 52 -2.82 -0.60 22.80
CA LYS A 52 -3.65 -0.73 24.00
C LYS A 52 -3.34 -2.01 24.77
N ARG A 53 -3.16 -3.15 24.07
CA ARG A 53 -2.81 -4.44 24.66
C ARG A 53 -1.44 -4.42 25.36
N LEU A 54 -0.42 -3.83 24.74
CA LEU A 54 0.92 -3.75 25.34
C LEU A 54 0.98 -2.81 26.53
N MET A 55 0.23 -1.71 26.50
CA MET A 55 0.17 -0.76 27.62
C MET A 55 -0.71 -1.27 28.78
N GLY A 56 -1.66 -2.17 28.51
CA GLY A 56 -2.69 -2.57 29.45
C GLY A 56 -3.70 -1.43 29.66
N GLN A 57 -3.38 -0.49 30.56
CA GLN A 57 -4.17 0.74 30.71
C GLN A 57 -3.67 1.80 29.73
N TYR A 58 -4.49 2.11 28.73
CA TYR A 58 -4.15 3.10 27.72
C TYR A 58 -4.02 4.50 28.34
N GLN A 59 -2.86 5.12 28.16
CA GLN A 59 -2.55 6.47 28.61
C GLN A 59 -1.73 7.20 27.54
N GLU A 60 -2.40 8.02 26.74
CA GLU A 60 -1.80 8.77 25.64
C GLU A 60 -0.59 9.63 26.04
N GLY A 61 -0.57 10.16 27.27
CA GLY A 61 0.54 10.96 27.81
C GLY A 61 1.85 10.18 27.97
N LEU A 62 1.77 8.85 28.05
CA LEU A 62 2.92 7.97 28.19
C LEU A 62 3.52 7.55 26.84
N ILE A 63 3.04 8.07 25.71
CA ILE A 63 3.56 7.73 24.38
C ILE A 63 4.52 8.82 23.90
N ALA A 64 5.80 8.46 23.72
CA ALA A 64 6.80 9.35 23.13
C ALA A 64 6.68 9.42 21.61
N ALA A 65 6.56 8.28 20.94
CA ALA A 65 6.45 8.20 19.49
C ALA A 65 5.79 6.91 19.00
N ILE A 66 5.14 7.01 17.83
CA ILE A 66 4.60 5.88 17.07
C ILE A 66 5.13 6.00 15.65
N HIS A 67 5.85 4.98 15.18
CA HIS A 67 6.31 4.85 13.80
C HIS A 67 5.49 3.75 13.12
N LEU A 68 4.71 4.10 12.10
CA LEU A 68 3.78 3.18 11.45
C LEU A 68 4.12 2.99 9.97
N GLY A 69 4.46 1.77 9.58
CA GLY A 69 4.37 1.29 8.21
C GLY A 69 2.95 0.77 7.94
N THR A 70 2.40 1.09 6.76
CA THR A 70 1.05 0.63 6.42
C THR A 70 0.94 0.24 4.95
N THR A 71 0.24 -0.86 4.70
CA THR A 71 -0.05 -1.34 3.34
C THR A 71 -1.38 -0.84 2.80
N VAL A 72 -2.10 0.04 3.51
CA VAL A 72 -3.44 0.53 3.13
C VAL A 72 -3.48 1.09 1.70
N ALA A 73 -2.56 2.00 1.36
CA ALA A 73 -2.52 2.60 0.02
C ALA A 73 -2.16 1.57 -1.06
N THR A 74 -1.17 0.73 -0.80
CA THR A 74 -0.74 -0.34 -1.72
C THR A 74 -1.88 -1.34 -1.99
N ASN A 75 -2.57 -1.79 -0.94
CA ASN A 75 -3.68 -2.74 -1.07
C ASN A 75 -4.87 -2.09 -1.78
N ALA A 76 -5.23 -0.85 -1.45
CA ALA A 76 -6.28 -0.13 -2.16
C ALA A 76 -5.98 0.03 -3.65
N LEU A 77 -4.71 0.23 -4.02
CA LEU A 77 -4.28 0.29 -5.42
C LEU A 77 -4.38 -1.08 -6.11
N LEU A 78 -3.90 -2.14 -5.47
CA LEU A 78 -3.93 -3.51 -6.00
C LEU A 78 -5.36 -4.05 -6.15
N GLU A 79 -6.22 -3.80 -5.16
CA GLU A 79 -7.61 -4.27 -5.11
C GLU A 79 -8.58 -3.35 -5.89
N ARG A 80 -8.10 -2.24 -6.46
CA ARG A 80 -8.93 -1.22 -7.12
C ARG A 80 -10.04 -0.67 -6.20
N ARG A 81 -9.68 -0.40 -4.93
CA ARG A 81 -10.57 0.13 -3.88
C ARG A 81 -10.21 1.54 -3.43
N GLY A 82 -9.74 2.39 -4.35
CA GLY A 82 -9.60 3.82 -4.11
C GLY A 82 -10.87 4.61 -4.39
N ALA A 83 -10.79 5.92 -4.21
CA ALA A 83 -11.92 6.81 -4.40
C ALA A 83 -12.23 7.01 -5.90
N PRO A 84 -13.52 7.03 -6.29
CA PRO A 84 -13.95 7.56 -7.58
C PRO A 84 -13.23 8.87 -7.89
N THR A 85 -12.56 8.92 -9.05
CA THR A 85 -11.68 10.05 -9.41
C THR A 85 -11.95 10.52 -10.82
N VAL A 86 -12.03 11.84 -11.01
CA VAL A 86 -12.03 12.50 -12.33
C VAL A 86 -10.61 12.91 -12.72
N LEU A 87 -10.24 12.73 -13.98
CA LEU A 87 -9.07 13.38 -14.57
C LEU A 87 -9.50 14.67 -15.28
N VAL A 88 -9.00 15.82 -14.82
CA VAL A 88 -9.11 17.09 -15.53
C VAL A 88 -7.81 17.35 -16.28
N THR A 89 -7.91 17.55 -17.59
CA THR A 89 -6.74 17.68 -18.46
C THR A 89 -6.91 18.70 -19.56
N THR A 90 -5.81 19.07 -20.22
CA THR A 90 -5.79 19.92 -21.40
C THR A 90 -6.65 19.34 -22.51
N ARG A 91 -7.48 20.18 -23.15
CA ARG A 91 -8.23 19.79 -24.35
C ARG A 91 -7.33 19.20 -25.44
N GLY A 92 -7.76 18.06 -25.99
CA GLY A 92 -7.01 17.23 -26.94
C GLY A 92 -6.13 16.16 -26.27
N PHE A 93 -6.09 16.07 -24.94
CA PHE A 93 -5.27 15.10 -24.20
C PHE A 93 -6.09 14.06 -23.43
N ARG A 94 -7.41 13.98 -23.71
CA ARG A 94 -8.36 13.03 -23.09
C ARG A 94 -7.81 11.61 -22.93
N ASP A 95 -7.28 11.06 -24.02
CA ASP A 95 -6.88 9.65 -24.09
C ASP A 95 -5.40 9.41 -23.77
N GLN A 96 -4.65 10.44 -23.37
CA GLN A 96 -3.19 10.34 -23.25
C GLN A 96 -2.73 9.30 -22.21
N LEU A 97 -3.45 9.15 -21.08
CA LEU A 97 -3.15 8.11 -20.09
C LEU A 97 -3.54 6.71 -20.56
N ARG A 98 -4.68 6.58 -21.26
CA ARG A 98 -5.13 5.33 -21.87
C ARG A 98 -4.17 4.84 -22.96
N ILE A 99 -3.63 5.75 -23.77
CA ILE A 99 -2.61 5.46 -24.79
C ILE A 99 -1.27 5.10 -24.13
N GLY A 100 -0.95 5.76 -23.01
CA GLY A 100 0.31 5.60 -22.31
C GLY A 100 1.49 5.96 -23.21
N HIS A 101 2.43 5.03 -23.38
CA HIS A 101 3.66 5.20 -24.15
C HIS A 101 3.76 4.23 -25.34
N GLN A 102 2.63 3.59 -25.70
CA GLN A 102 2.50 2.65 -26.82
C GLN A 102 3.41 1.40 -26.75
N ALA A 103 4.10 1.16 -25.63
CA ALA A 103 4.91 -0.04 -25.45
C ALA A 103 4.03 -1.29 -25.45
N ARG A 104 4.52 -2.36 -26.10
CA ARG A 104 3.88 -3.68 -26.14
C ARG A 104 4.73 -4.68 -25.35
N PRO A 105 4.51 -4.84 -24.03
CA PRO A 105 5.33 -5.72 -23.20
C PRO A 105 5.25 -7.19 -23.64
N LYS A 106 4.12 -7.62 -24.22
CA LYS A 106 3.95 -8.94 -24.82
C LYS A 106 3.76 -8.80 -26.34
N LEU A 107 4.88 -8.67 -27.06
CA LEU A 107 4.92 -8.36 -28.51
C LEU A 107 4.03 -9.27 -29.37
N PHE A 108 3.95 -10.56 -29.02
CA PHE A 108 3.25 -11.58 -29.81
C PHE A 108 1.79 -11.82 -29.42
N VAL A 109 1.30 -11.17 -28.36
CA VAL A 109 -0.11 -11.32 -27.95
C VAL A 109 -1.00 -10.61 -28.97
N ARG A 110 -1.90 -11.37 -29.62
CA ARG A 110 -2.82 -10.85 -30.64
C ARG A 110 -3.97 -10.02 -30.04
N ARG A 111 -4.46 -10.39 -28.85
CA ARG A 111 -5.50 -9.66 -28.10
C ARG A 111 -4.85 -8.78 -27.04
N ILE A 112 -4.64 -7.50 -27.36
CA ILE A 112 -4.10 -6.52 -26.41
C ILE A 112 -5.21 -6.18 -25.41
N VAL A 113 -4.95 -6.44 -24.13
CA VAL A 113 -5.79 -5.97 -23.02
C VAL A 113 -5.09 -4.75 -22.43
N LEU A 114 -5.74 -3.59 -22.51
CA LEU A 114 -5.22 -2.37 -21.90
C LEU A 114 -5.42 -2.43 -20.37
N PRO A 115 -4.48 -1.90 -19.57
CA PRO A 115 -4.70 -1.73 -18.15
C PRO A 115 -5.95 -0.88 -17.87
N GLU A 116 -6.68 -1.29 -16.84
CA GLU A 116 -7.79 -0.51 -16.29
C GLU A 116 -7.27 0.85 -15.78
N GLN A 117 -8.02 1.90 -16.06
CA GLN A 117 -7.67 3.26 -15.63
C GLN A 117 -8.20 3.51 -14.21
N LEU A 118 -7.43 4.24 -13.40
CA LEU A 118 -7.83 4.61 -12.04
C LEU A 118 -8.93 5.69 -12.00
N TYR A 119 -9.03 6.49 -13.05
CA TYR A 119 -10.06 7.52 -13.18
C TYR A 119 -11.31 6.95 -13.85
N GLN A 120 -12.48 7.45 -13.46
CA GLN A 120 -13.77 7.04 -14.02
C GLN A 120 -14.16 7.83 -15.26
N THR A 121 -13.82 9.12 -15.27
CA THR A 121 -14.13 10.01 -16.39
C THR A 121 -13.02 11.04 -16.60
N VAL A 122 -12.95 11.55 -17.82
CA VAL A 122 -12.00 12.58 -18.23
C VAL A 122 -12.77 13.82 -18.65
N ILE A 123 -12.37 14.96 -18.09
CA ILE A 123 -12.91 16.28 -18.40
C ILE A 123 -11.78 17.11 -18.98
N GLU A 124 -12.05 17.70 -20.14
CA GLU A 124 -11.09 18.55 -20.83
C GLU A 124 -11.38 20.02 -20.50
N ALA A 125 -10.37 20.71 -19.99
CA ALA A 125 -10.37 22.16 -19.82
C ALA A 125 -9.86 22.81 -21.12
N ASP A 126 -10.45 23.95 -21.51
CA ASP A 126 -9.89 24.73 -22.62
C ASP A 126 -8.79 25.63 -22.04
N GLU A 127 -7.57 25.12 -22.02
CA GLU A 127 -6.39 25.87 -21.66
C GLU A 127 -5.19 25.42 -22.49
N ARG A 128 -4.18 26.28 -22.65
CA ARG A 128 -2.92 25.88 -23.29
C ARG A 128 -1.78 26.79 -22.91
N VAL A 129 -0.69 26.20 -22.44
CA VAL A 129 0.58 26.88 -22.22
C VAL A 129 1.64 26.26 -23.13
N SER A 130 2.51 27.07 -23.72
CA SER A 130 3.62 26.57 -24.56
C SER A 130 4.77 26.02 -23.70
N ALA A 131 5.75 25.36 -24.33
CA ALA A 131 6.95 24.90 -23.63
C ALA A 131 7.81 26.06 -23.08
N GLN A 132 7.62 27.26 -23.65
CA GLN A 132 8.28 28.52 -23.29
C GLN A 132 7.50 29.33 -22.24
N GLY A 133 6.30 28.88 -21.86
CA GLY A 133 5.48 29.53 -20.83
C GLY A 133 4.50 30.56 -21.35
N GLU A 134 4.39 30.71 -22.67
CA GLU A 134 3.39 31.58 -23.29
C GLU A 134 2.00 30.97 -23.11
N VAL A 135 1.05 31.78 -22.63
CA VAL A 135 -0.35 31.38 -22.55
C VAL A 135 -0.95 31.46 -23.96
N LEU A 136 -1.04 30.31 -24.62
CA LEU A 136 -1.65 30.19 -25.95
C LEU A 136 -3.18 30.21 -25.87
N ARG A 137 -3.72 29.69 -24.76
CA ARG A 137 -5.14 29.79 -24.41
C ARG A 137 -5.27 29.96 -22.90
N PRO A 138 -5.93 31.04 -22.42
CA PRO A 138 -6.25 31.18 -21.00
C PRO A 138 -7.05 29.99 -20.49
N LEU A 139 -6.96 29.68 -19.20
CA LEU A 139 -7.80 28.68 -18.57
C LEU A 139 -9.27 29.09 -18.63
N ASP A 140 -10.08 28.30 -19.30
CA ASP A 140 -11.54 28.39 -19.27
C ASP A 140 -12.16 27.03 -18.89
N LEU A 141 -12.88 27.04 -17.76
CA LEU A 141 -13.60 25.88 -17.23
C LEU A 141 -15.11 25.93 -17.55
N SER A 142 -15.59 26.95 -18.26
CA SER A 142 -17.01 27.12 -18.58
C SER A 142 -17.60 25.88 -19.29
N ALA A 143 -16.91 25.37 -20.31
CA ALA A 143 -17.30 24.17 -21.04
C ALA A 143 -17.10 22.88 -20.22
N ALA A 144 -16.16 22.88 -19.27
CA ALA A 144 -15.91 21.75 -18.38
C ALA A 144 -16.93 21.65 -17.24
N ARG A 145 -17.60 22.76 -16.90
CA ARG A 145 -18.46 22.90 -15.71
C ARG A 145 -19.57 21.87 -15.65
N ALA A 146 -20.31 21.67 -16.75
CA ALA A 146 -21.40 20.69 -16.78
C ALA A 146 -20.91 19.26 -16.53
N GLY A 147 -19.73 18.90 -17.05
CA GLY A 147 -19.11 17.60 -16.80
C GLY A 147 -18.66 17.44 -15.34
N LEU A 148 -18.12 18.51 -14.75
CA LEU A 148 -17.68 18.53 -13.35
C LEU A 148 -18.88 18.42 -12.39
N GLU A 149 -19.97 19.14 -12.67
CA GLU A 149 -21.23 19.04 -11.92
C GLU A 149 -21.87 17.66 -12.07
N ALA A 150 -21.85 17.07 -13.27
CA ALA A 150 -22.31 15.69 -13.47
C ALA A 150 -21.47 14.68 -12.66
N ALA A 151 -20.14 14.86 -12.59
CA ALA A 151 -19.27 14.02 -11.77
C ALA A 151 -19.60 14.14 -10.27
N LEU A 152 -19.82 15.36 -9.77
CA LEU A 152 -20.25 15.60 -8.39
C LEU A 152 -21.62 14.95 -8.11
N ASN A 153 -22.57 15.08 -9.03
CA ASN A 153 -23.89 14.44 -8.91
C ASN A 153 -23.81 12.91 -8.93
N ALA A 154 -22.82 12.34 -9.63
CA ALA A 154 -22.52 10.91 -9.60
C ALA A 154 -21.76 10.46 -8.33
N GLY A 155 -21.51 11.36 -7.37
CA GLY A 155 -20.83 11.05 -6.12
C GLY A 155 -19.30 11.08 -6.18
N ILE A 156 -18.71 11.53 -7.30
CA ILE A 156 -17.26 11.68 -7.42
C ILE A 156 -16.83 12.93 -6.63
N ARG A 157 -15.90 12.76 -5.68
CA ARG A 157 -15.39 13.85 -4.83
C ARG A 157 -13.88 14.08 -4.96
N SER A 158 -13.19 13.19 -5.69
CA SER A 158 -11.75 13.30 -5.94
C SER A 158 -11.45 13.66 -7.39
N ALA A 159 -10.45 14.51 -7.60
CA ALA A 159 -10.00 14.92 -8.92
C ALA A 159 -8.46 15.00 -9.02
N ALA A 160 -7.93 14.62 -10.17
CA ALA A 160 -6.55 14.91 -10.56
C ALA A 160 -6.54 15.97 -11.65
N VAL A 161 -5.72 17.02 -11.49
CA VAL A 161 -5.56 18.09 -12.49
C VAL A 161 -4.20 17.96 -13.14
N VAL A 162 -4.18 17.73 -14.45
CA VAL A 162 -2.94 17.51 -15.21
C VAL A 162 -2.99 18.26 -16.53
N PHE A 163 -2.30 19.39 -16.57
CA PHE A 163 -2.19 20.22 -17.77
C PHE A 163 -0.82 20.06 -18.43
N LEU A 164 -0.78 20.23 -19.76
CA LEU A 164 0.48 20.23 -20.49
C LEU A 164 1.38 21.36 -19.97
N HIS A 165 2.66 21.06 -19.75
CA HIS A 165 3.64 21.99 -19.18
C HIS A 165 3.35 22.52 -17.76
N GLY A 166 2.32 22.02 -17.07
CA GLY A 166 1.99 22.38 -15.68
C GLY A 166 3.15 22.16 -14.69
N TYR A 167 4.03 21.19 -14.96
CA TYR A 167 5.26 20.93 -14.20
C TYR A 167 6.20 22.14 -14.10
N ARG A 168 6.13 23.08 -15.06
CA ARG A 168 6.98 24.29 -15.12
C ARG A 168 6.16 25.57 -15.01
N TYR A 169 4.96 25.60 -15.58
CA TYR A 169 4.06 26.76 -15.57
C TYR A 169 2.75 26.40 -14.84
N PRO A 170 2.77 26.37 -13.50
CA PRO A 170 1.70 25.81 -12.68
C PRO A 170 0.45 26.69 -12.52
N ALA A 171 0.42 27.89 -13.11
CA ALA A 171 -0.65 28.88 -12.86
C ALA A 171 -2.05 28.34 -13.18
N HIS A 172 -2.23 27.69 -14.34
CA HIS A 172 -3.53 27.11 -14.71
C HIS A 172 -3.90 25.92 -13.82
N GLU A 173 -2.96 25.05 -13.45
CA GLU A 173 -3.30 23.91 -12.59
C GLU A 173 -3.71 24.36 -11.18
N ARG A 174 -3.06 25.40 -10.63
CA ARG A 174 -3.49 26.00 -9.36
C ARG A 174 -4.90 26.57 -9.44
N ALA A 175 -5.15 27.42 -10.44
CA ALA A 175 -6.46 28.04 -10.62
C ALA A 175 -7.56 27.00 -10.84
N ALA A 176 -7.29 25.94 -11.61
CA ALA A 176 -8.22 24.84 -11.77
C ALA A 176 -8.45 24.07 -10.46
N ALA A 177 -7.40 23.81 -9.66
CA ALA A 177 -7.56 23.14 -8.38
C ALA A 177 -8.40 23.96 -7.39
N GLU A 178 -8.16 25.27 -7.31
CA GLU A 178 -8.96 26.20 -6.50
C GLU A 178 -10.44 26.21 -6.95
N ALA A 179 -10.69 26.27 -8.25
CA ALA A 179 -12.03 26.22 -8.82
C ALA A 179 -12.74 24.90 -8.49
N LEU A 180 -12.05 23.76 -8.62
CA LEU A 180 -12.61 22.44 -8.29
C LEU A 180 -12.97 22.32 -6.80
N HIS A 181 -12.11 22.82 -5.91
CA HIS A 181 -12.43 22.89 -4.49
C HIS A 181 -13.66 23.77 -4.22
N ALA A 182 -13.75 24.94 -4.85
CA ALA A 182 -14.91 25.82 -4.73
C ALA A 182 -16.21 25.18 -5.26
N MET A 183 -16.13 24.27 -6.23
CA MET A 183 -17.26 23.50 -6.75
C MET A 183 -17.70 22.35 -5.84
N GLY A 184 -16.89 21.95 -4.85
CA GLY A 184 -17.21 20.87 -3.91
C GLY A 184 -16.44 19.55 -4.10
N PHE A 185 -15.35 19.54 -4.87
CA PHE A 185 -14.39 18.44 -4.81
C PHE A 185 -13.61 18.51 -3.48
N GLU A 186 -13.63 17.43 -2.73
CA GLU A 186 -12.99 17.33 -1.41
C GLU A 186 -11.48 17.12 -1.54
N THR A 187 -11.05 16.34 -2.54
CA THR A 187 -9.65 16.04 -2.81
C THR A 187 -9.29 16.46 -4.23
N VAL A 188 -8.26 17.30 -4.36
CA VAL A 188 -7.73 17.70 -5.67
C VAL A 188 -6.22 17.57 -5.70
N SER A 189 -5.72 16.63 -6.51
CA SER A 189 -4.29 16.41 -6.73
C SER A 189 -3.83 17.12 -8.00
N ALA A 190 -3.25 18.31 -7.85
CA ALA A 190 -2.67 19.06 -8.96
C ALA A 190 -1.26 18.55 -9.32
N SER A 191 -1.00 18.32 -10.61
CA SER A 191 0.19 17.58 -11.03
C SER A 191 1.51 18.28 -10.72
N HIS A 192 1.55 19.61 -10.73
CA HIS A 192 2.70 20.41 -10.32
C HIS A 192 3.03 20.29 -8.82
N THR A 193 2.06 19.95 -7.97
CA THR A 193 2.32 19.74 -6.53
C THR A 193 2.76 18.30 -6.28
N ILE A 194 2.14 17.36 -6.99
CA ILE A 194 2.34 15.92 -6.75
C ILE A 194 3.58 15.37 -7.46
N SER A 195 3.82 15.76 -8.71
CA SER A 195 4.95 15.29 -9.52
C SER A 195 5.42 16.40 -10.47
N PRO A 196 6.16 17.42 -9.99
CA PRO A 196 6.61 18.59 -10.78
C PRO A 196 7.72 18.27 -11.79
N LEU A 197 7.61 17.16 -12.50
CA LEU A 197 8.62 16.69 -13.46
C LEU A 197 8.06 16.63 -14.88
N MET A 198 8.96 16.83 -15.85
CA MET A 198 8.63 16.74 -17.28
C MET A 198 8.22 15.31 -17.66
N LYS A 199 7.57 15.13 -18.83
CA LYS A 199 6.92 13.90 -19.33
C LYS A 199 5.50 13.70 -18.77
N TYR A 200 4.53 13.76 -19.67
CA TYR A 200 3.11 13.81 -19.33
C TYR A 200 2.62 12.53 -18.66
N VAL A 201 2.86 11.35 -19.25
CA VAL A 201 2.30 10.07 -18.79
C VAL A 201 2.69 9.71 -17.35
N PRO A 202 3.98 9.67 -16.95
CA PRO A 202 4.34 9.33 -15.57
C PRO A 202 3.88 10.38 -14.55
N ARG A 203 3.90 11.68 -14.93
CA ARG A 203 3.35 12.75 -14.08
C ARG A 203 1.86 12.54 -13.85
N ALA A 204 1.10 12.37 -14.94
CA ALA A 204 -0.34 12.15 -14.90
C ALA A 204 -0.71 10.90 -14.11
N GLY A 205 0.00 9.78 -14.33
CA GLY A 205 -0.21 8.53 -13.61
C GLY A 205 -0.01 8.68 -12.09
N THR A 206 1.02 9.41 -11.69
CA THR A 206 1.29 9.72 -10.27
C THR A 206 0.21 10.60 -9.66
N SER A 207 -0.23 11.65 -10.36
CA SER A 207 -1.26 12.57 -9.87
C SER A 207 -2.64 11.91 -9.75
N VAL A 208 -2.98 11.03 -10.70
CA VAL A 208 -4.21 10.23 -10.62
C VAL A 208 -4.15 9.23 -9.48
N ALA A 209 -3.03 8.52 -9.31
CA ALA A 209 -2.87 7.59 -8.20
C ALA A 209 -2.96 8.29 -6.84
N ASP A 210 -2.38 9.48 -6.72
CA ASP A 210 -2.48 10.29 -5.50
C ASP A 210 -3.93 10.72 -5.22
N ALA A 211 -4.66 11.25 -6.21
CA ALA A 211 -6.09 11.60 -6.06
C ALA A 211 -6.95 10.39 -5.69
N TYR A 212 -6.66 9.24 -6.31
CA TYR A 212 -7.37 7.98 -6.09
C TYR A 212 -7.18 7.42 -4.67
N LEU A 213 -5.98 7.59 -4.11
CA LEU A 213 -5.59 6.97 -2.83
C LEU A 213 -5.66 7.91 -1.63
N THR A 214 -5.61 9.23 -1.83
CA THR A 214 -5.64 10.22 -0.74
C THR A 214 -6.86 10.09 0.16
N PRO A 215 -8.10 9.96 -0.36
CA PRO A 215 -9.27 9.82 0.52
C PRO A 215 -9.22 8.55 1.38
N VAL A 216 -8.68 7.45 0.85
CA VAL A 216 -8.50 6.20 1.60
C VAL A 216 -7.48 6.38 2.71
N LEU A 217 -6.36 7.04 2.41
CA LEU A 217 -5.33 7.33 3.40
C LEU A 217 -5.87 8.26 4.50
N GLU A 218 -6.55 9.35 4.13
CA GLU A 218 -7.09 10.30 5.10
C GLU A 218 -8.18 9.68 5.98
N ALA A 219 -9.03 8.81 5.44
CA ALA A 219 -10.00 8.07 6.25
C ALA A 219 -9.29 7.23 7.32
N TYR A 220 -8.22 6.52 6.93
CA TYR A 220 -7.41 5.75 7.86
C TYR A 220 -6.72 6.63 8.91
N LEU A 221 -6.17 7.78 8.52
CA LEU A 221 -5.56 8.73 9.45
C LEU A 221 -6.58 9.27 10.46
N ARG A 222 -7.79 9.60 10.01
CA ARG A 222 -8.88 10.08 10.89
C ARG A 222 -9.30 9.01 11.90
N GLU A 223 -9.36 7.74 11.50
CA GLU A 223 -9.64 6.62 12.40
C GLU A 223 -8.56 6.47 13.47
N LEU A 224 -7.28 6.51 13.07
CA LEU A 224 -6.16 6.49 14.01
C LEU A 224 -6.20 7.67 14.96
N GLU A 225 -6.49 8.88 14.47
CA GLU A 225 -6.61 10.07 15.31
C GLU A 225 -7.75 9.95 16.33
N ALA A 226 -8.90 9.42 15.93
CA ALA A 226 -10.04 9.23 16.83
C ALA A 226 -9.73 8.25 17.97
N GLU A 227 -8.91 7.24 17.70
CA GLU A 227 -8.56 6.20 18.66
C GLU A 227 -7.33 6.53 19.54
N LEU A 228 -6.36 7.28 19.00
CA LEU A 228 -5.09 7.60 19.66
C LEU A 228 -5.08 9.00 20.31
N GLY A 229 -6.07 9.84 20.04
CA GLY A 229 -6.19 11.16 20.66
C GLY A 229 -5.06 12.14 20.23
N PRO A 230 -4.64 13.06 21.11
CA PRO A 230 -3.64 14.09 20.82
C PRO A 230 -2.27 13.55 20.35
N VAL A 231 -1.91 12.31 20.71
CA VAL A 231 -0.67 11.65 20.25
C VAL A 231 -0.57 11.62 18.73
N ALA A 232 -1.71 11.45 18.04
CA ALA A 232 -1.74 11.43 16.59
C ALA A 232 -1.51 12.81 15.94
N ARG A 233 -1.68 13.91 16.70
CA ARG A 233 -1.65 15.30 16.19
C ARG A 233 -0.36 16.05 16.54
N ASP A 234 0.32 15.69 17.63
CA ASP A 234 1.51 16.40 18.11
C ASP A 234 2.81 16.01 17.36
N GLY A 235 2.71 15.44 16.16
CA GLY A 235 3.88 14.98 15.38
C GLY A 235 4.60 13.74 15.94
N ARG A 236 4.06 13.13 17.01
CA ARG A 236 4.55 11.88 17.61
C ARG A 236 4.19 10.65 16.78
N LEU A 237 3.11 10.73 15.99
CA LEU A 237 2.76 9.73 14.98
C LEU A 237 3.45 10.04 13.65
N LYS A 238 4.31 9.13 13.20
CA LYS A 238 5.04 9.21 11.94
C LYS A 238 4.79 7.98 11.09
N PHE A 239 4.70 8.17 9.79
CA PHE A 239 4.46 7.14 8.79
C PHE A 239 5.73 6.84 8.02
N MET A 240 5.98 5.55 7.77
CA MET A 240 7.00 5.12 6.84
C MET A 240 6.63 5.54 5.43
N ARG A 241 7.60 6.00 4.65
CA ARG A 241 7.46 6.35 3.23
C ARG A 241 8.15 5.32 2.33
N SER A 242 7.78 5.30 1.06
CA SER A 242 8.37 4.44 0.02
C SER A 242 9.90 4.56 -0.14
N ASP A 243 10.47 5.70 0.27
CA ASP A 243 11.91 5.98 0.20
C ASP A 243 12.71 5.49 1.42
N GLY A 244 12.03 4.86 2.39
CA GLY A 244 12.58 4.39 3.67
C GLY A 244 12.63 5.47 4.77
N GLY A 245 12.13 6.68 4.49
CA GLY A 245 12.07 7.78 5.46
C GLY A 245 10.79 7.78 6.30
N LEU A 246 10.77 8.60 7.35
CA LEU A 246 9.59 8.84 8.18
C LEU A 246 9.01 10.23 7.92
N SER A 247 7.68 10.34 7.87
CA SER A 247 6.97 11.60 7.72
C SER A 247 5.89 11.76 8.79
N ALA A 248 5.70 12.98 9.29
CA ALA A 248 4.52 13.30 10.10
C ALA A 248 3.24 13.13 9.26
N SER A 249 2.11 12.87 9.95
CA SER A 249 0.78 12.66 9.33
C SER A 249 0.41 13.76 8.32
N GLY A 250 0.53 15.04 8.68
CA GLY A 250 0.14 16.15 7.80
C GLY A 250 0.99 16.33 6.54
N ALA A 251 2.22 15.83 6.54
CA ALA A 251 3.13 15.86 5.38
C ALA A 251 3.10 14.55 4.58
N PHE A 252 2.42 13.52 5.08
CA PHE A 252 2.30 12.23 4.41
C PHE A 252 1.33 12.35 3.23
N ARG A 253 1.74 11.86 2.06
CA ARG A 253 0.94 11.87 0.83
C ARG A 253 0.70 10.45 0.37
N ALA A 254 -0.42 10.22 -0.29
CA ALA A 254 -0.81 8.87 -0.69
C ALA A 254 0.18 8.24 -1.67
N LYS A 255 0.75 9.03 -2.58
CA LYS A 255 1.84 8.56 -3.47
C LYS A 255 3.06 8.01 -2.72
N ASP A 256 3.35 8.53 -1.52
CA ASP A 256 4.54 8.18 -0.72
C ASP A 256 4.25 7.02 0.24
N ALA A 257 3.00 6.57 0.32
CA ALA A 257 2.58 5.43 1.14
C ALA A 257 2.70 4.09 0.40
N ILE A 258 2.80 4.12 -0.93
CA ILE A 258 2.82 2.93 -1.79
C ILE A 258 4.14 2.18 -1.56
N LEU A 259 4.08 0.90 -1.20
CA LEU A 259 5.24 0.08 -0.83
C LEU A 259 6.06 0.60 0.38
N SER A 260 5.44 1.38 1.27
CA SER A 260 6.13 1.90 2.46
C SER A 260 6.52 0.84 3.49
N GLY A 261 5.70 -0.20 3.70
CA GLY A 261 6.01 -1.32 4.62
C GLY A 261 7.33 -2.02 4.27
N PRO A 262 7.45 -2.59 3.05
CA PRO A 262 8.68 -3.24 2.60
C PRO A 262 9.93 -2.34 2.67
N ALA A 263 9.76 -1.02 2.46
CA ALA A 263 10.87 -0.07 2.56
C ALA A 263 11.52 -0.07 3.96
N GLY A 264 10.72 -0.19 5.03
CA GLY A 264 11.23 -0.35 6.40
C GLY A 264 12.06 -1.64 6.57
N GLY A 265 11.62 -2.74 5.95
CA GLY A 265 12.35 -4.01 5.91
C GLY A 265 13.72 -3.89 5.24
N VAL A 266 13.80 -3.20 4.09
CA VAL A 266 15.08 -2.94 3.40
C VAL A 266 16.04 -2.14 4.27
N VAL A 267 15.55 -1.08 4.94
CA VAL A 267 16.36 -0.27 5.85
C VAL A 267 16.86 -1.12 7.03
N GLY A 268 15.97 -1.89 7.66
CA GLY A 268 16.29 -2.76 8.79
C GLY A 268 17.31 -3.84 8.43
N GLN A 269 17.13 -4.49 7.28
CA GLN A 269 18.06 -5.48 6.74
C GLN A 269 19.44 -4.87 6.48
N ALA A 270 19.52 -3.74 5.80
CA ALA A 270 20.80 -3.09 5.49
C ALA A 270 21.57 -2.70 6.76
N LEU A 271 20.88 -2.12 7.74
CA LEU A 271 21.48 -1.77 9.02
C LEU A 271 21.91 -3.00 9.82
N SER A 272 21.12 -4.07 9.80
CA SER A 272 21.46 -5.34 10.47
C SER A 272 22.65 -6.02 9.81
N ALA A 273 22.73 -6.03 8.48
CA ALA A 273 23.86 -6.60 7.76
C ALA A 273 25.16 -5.85 8.11
N LYS A 274 25.12 -4.51 8.10
CA LYS A 274 26.25 -3.67 8.51
C LYS A 274 26.66 -3.91 9.96
N ALA A 275 25.72 -4.04 10.88
CA ALA A 275 26.02 -4.35 12.28
C ALA A 275 26.72 -5.70 12.44
N CYS A 276 26.44 -6.65 11.55
CA CYS A 276 27.11 -7.95 11.48
C CYS A 276 28.42 -7.94 10.66
N GLY A 277 28.89 -6.79 10.17
CA GLY A 277 30.11 -6.65 9.37
C GLY A 277 29.96 -7.00 7.89
N TYR A 278 28.73 -7.05 7.36
CA TYR A 278 28.45 -7.28 5.95
C TYR A 278 28.02 -5.99 5.25
N ASP A 279 28.79 -5.57 4.24
CA ASP A 279 28.44 -4.42 3.40
C ASP A 279 27.42 -4.74 2.30
N ARG A 280 27.12 -6.03 2.11
CA ARG A 280 26.26 -6.53 1.03
C ARG A 280 25.25 -7.53 1.58
N ALA A 281 24.00 -7.40 1.17
CA ALA A 281 22.93 -8.30 1.59
C ALA A 281 21.82 -8.38 0.53
N ILE A 282 21.19 -9.56 0.46
CA ILE A 282 19.94 -9.76 -0.28
C ILE A 282 18.82 -9.86 0.75
N GLY A 283 17.81 -9.02 0.58
CA GLY A 283 16.61 -9.04 1.39
C GLY A 283 15.66 -10.07 0.82
N PHE A 284 15.10 -10.88 1.70
CA PHE A 284 14.06 -11.84 1.35
C PHE A 284 13.01 -11.81 2.46
N ASP A 285 11.91 -11.09 2.20
CA ASP A 285 10.79 -10.99 3.11
C ASP A 285 9.58 -11.69 2.50
N MET A 286 9.19 -12.83 3.07
CA MET A 286 8.06 -13.61 2.59
C MET A 286 6.91 -13.52 3.59
N GLY A 287 5.85 -12.84 3.18
CA GLY A 287 4.60 -12.75 3.92
C GLY A 287 3.58 -13.82 3.55
N GLY A 288 2.32 -13.58 3.91
CA GLY A 288 1.20 -14.45 3.56
C GLY A 288 0.78 -14.38 2.10
N THR A 289 1.01 -13.28 1.38
CA THR A 289 0.48 -13.12 0.01
C THR A 289 1.58 -12.88 -1.03
N SER A 290 2.68 -12.25 -0.62
CA SER A 290 3.77 -11.85 -1.49
C SER A 290 5.13 -12.11 -0.84
N THR A 291 6.15 -12.10 -1.68
CA THR A 291 7.55 -12.10 -1.29
C THR A 291 8.21 -10.86 -1.86
N ASP A 292 8.82 -10.07 -1.00
CA ASP A 292 9.56 -8.86 -1.35
C ASP A 292 11.06 -9.15 -1.30
N VAL A 293 11.74 -8.88 -2.41
CA VAL A 293 13.19 -9.09 -2.57
C VAL A 293 13.87 -7.75 -2.78
N SER A 294 14.96 -7.51 -2.09
CA SER A 294 15.74 -6.28 -2.19
C SER A 294 17.24 -6.58 -2.22
N ARG A 295 18.03 -5.57 -2.61
CA ARG A 295 19.49 -5.66 -2.65
C ARG A 295 20.08 -4.47 -1.89
N PHE A 296 21.08 -4.76 -1.09
CA PHE A 296 21.95 -3.78 -0.46
C PHE A 296 23.39 -4.08 -0.83
N ASP A 297 24.11 -3.07 -1.33
CA ASP A 297 25.49 -3.20 -1.81
C ASP A 297 26.27 -1.92 -1.47
N GLY A 298 26.45 -1.66 -0.18
CA GLY A 298 27.03 -0.43 0.38
C GLY A 298 26.08 0.78 0.37
N ALA A 299 25.18 0.87 -0.60
CA ALA A 299 24.14 1.88 -0.73
C ALA A 299 22.76 1.26 -1.02
N TYR A 300 21.71 2.04 -0.79
CA TYR A 300 20.34 1.66 -1.15
C TYR A 300 20.11 1.81 -2.64
N ASP A 301 19.64 0.75 -3.29
CA ASP A 301 19.12 0.85 -4.66
C ASP A 301 17.80 1.64 -4.64
N ARG A 302 17.68 2.62 -5.55
CA ARG A 302 16.50 3.48 -5.66
C ARG A 302 15.94 3.44 -7.08
N LEU A 303 14.63 3.51 -7.18
CA LEU A 303 13.90 3.66 -8.43
C LEU A 303 13.23 5.04 -8.43
N ASP A 304 13.40 5.77 -9.54
CA ASP A 304 12.68 7.04 -9.76
C ASP A 304 11.31 6.81 -10.40
N GLU A 305 11.14 5.68 -11.08
CA GLU A 305 9.88 5.25 -11.69
C GLU A 305 9.61 3.78 -11.37
N ALA A 306 8.36 3.46 -11.05
CA ALA A 306 7.89 2.10 -10.85
C ALA A 306 6.53 1.89 -11.49
N GLU A 307 6.20 0.63 -11.77
CA GLU A 307 4.87 0.23 -12.21
C GLU A 307 4.24 -0.63 -11.11
N VAL A 308 3.14 -0.13 -10.52
CA VAL A 308 2.39 -0.83 -9.48
C VAL A 308 0.96 -0.97 -9.95
N ALA A 309 0.43 -2.20 -9.96
CA ALA A 309 -0.90 -2.51 -10.47
C ALA A 309 -1.16 -1.98 -11.91
N GLY A 310 -0.13 -1.98 -12.77
CA GLY A 310 -0.22 -1.44 -14.14
C GLY A 310 -0.25 0.09 -14.23
N VAL A 311 -0.06 0.79 -13.11
CA VAL A 311 -0.01 2.25 -13.04
C VAL A 311 1.45 2.68 -12.90
N ARG A 312 1.91 3.54 -13.79
CA ARG A 312 3.27 4.06 -13.76
C ARG A 312 3.35 5.27 -12.85
N LEU A 313 4.16 5.15 -11.81
CA LEU A 313 4.37 6.14 -10.78
C LEU A 313 5.79 6.67 -10.88
N ARG A 314 5.95 7.98 -10.69
CA ARG A 314 7.24 8.63 -10.56
C ARG A 314 7.39 9.17 -9.15
N VAL A 315 7.81 8.28 -8.27
CA VAL A 315 8.03 8.53 -6.84
C VAL A 315 9.36 7.88 -6.49
N PRO A 316 10.31 8.60 -5.86
CA PRO A 316 11.53 7.98 -5.35
C PRO A 316 11.17 6.86 -4.36
N MET A 317 11.60 5.64 -4.65
CA MET A 317 11.35 4.50 -3.78
C MET A 317 12.56 3.59 -3.72
N LEU A 318 12.65 2.79 -2.65
CA LEU A 318 13.64 1.72 -2.58
C LEU A 318 13.34 0.66 -3.65
N ALA A 319 14.38 0.13 -4.28
CA ALA A 319 14.25 -0.90 -5.29
C ALA A 319 13.85 -2.24 -4.63
N ILE A 320 12.56 -2.56 -4.71
CA ILE A 320 11.96 -3.76 -4.15
C ILE A 320 11.26 -4.51 -5.27
N HIS A 321 11.56 -5.79 -5.41
CA HIS A 321 10.91 -6.67 -6.35
C HIS A 321 9.93 -7.56 -5.61
N THR A 322 8.64 -7.34 -5.85
CA THR A 322 7.57 -8.15 -5.27
C THR A 322 7.18 -9.28 -6.22
N VAL A 323 7.16 -10.51 -5.69
CA VAL A 323 6.60 -11.69 -6.35
C VAL A 323 5.29 -12.05 -5.65
N ALA A 324 4.24 -12.34 -6.43
CA ALA A 324 2.93 -12.79 -5.92
C ALA A 324 2.98 -14.27 -5.48
N ALA A 325 3.86 -14.56 -4.51
CA ALA A 325 4.03 -15.87 -3.90
C ALA A 325 4.32 -15.67 -2.40
N GLY A 326 3.64 -16.41 -1.53
CA GLY A 326 3.81 -16.32 -0.08
C GLY A 326 3.17 -17.51 0.64
N GLY A 327 3.05 -17.44 1.96
CA GLY A 327 2.50 -18.53 2.76
C GLY A 327 1.05 -18.91 2.42
N GLY A 328 0.23 -17.98 1.95
CA GLY A 328 -1.15 -18.17 1.54
C GLY A 328 -1.32 -18.55 0.07
N SER A 329 -0.24 -18.69 -0.71
CA SER A 329 -0.32 -19.15 -2.09
C SER A 329 -1.00 -20.51 -2.16
N ILE A 330 -2.09 -20.58 -2.91
CA ILE A 330 -2.96 -21.76 -2.99
C ILE A 330 -2.22 -22.89 -3.71
N LEU A 331 -2.31 -24.10 -3.16
CA LEU A 331 -1.81 -25.31 -3.78
C LEU A 331 -2.91 -25.93 -4.62
N SER A 332 -2.65 -26.11 -5.92
CA SER A 332 -3.57 -26.77 -6.85
C SER A 332 -2.86 -27.91 -7.58
N LEU A 333 -3.65 -28.90 -8.02
CA LEU A 333 -3.19 -29.94 -8.93
C LEU A 333 -3.75 -29.64 -10.33
N GLU A 334 -2.87 -29.33 -11.27
CA GLU A 334 -3.23 -29.06 -12.67
C GLU A 334 -2.48 -30.03 -13.58
N ASN A 335 -3.21 -30.87 -14.32
CA ASN A 335 -2.65 -31.85 -15.26
C ASN A 335 -1.55 -32.73 -14.62
N GLY A 336 -1.79 -33.22 -13.40
CA GLY A 336 -0.83 -34.05 -12.65
C GLY A 336 0.39 -33.30 -12.10
N ARG A 337 0.42 -31.96 -12.18
CA ARG A 337 1.48 -31.14 -11.58
C ARG A 337 0.93 -30.29 -10.45
N MET A 338 1.62 -30.34 -9.32
CA MET A 338 1.32 -29.46 -8.20
C MET A 338 1.84 -28.05 -8.51
N ARG A 339 1.00 -27.04 -8.26
CA ARG A 339 1.31 -25.62 -8.45
C ARG A 339 1.04 -24.86 -7.16
N ALA A 340 1.83 -23.83 -6.92
CA ALA A 340 1.63 -22.87 -5.84
C ALA A 340 1.35 -21.48 -6.44
N GLY A 341 0.19 -20.91 -6.13
CA GLY A 341 -0.25 -19.64 -6.70
C GLY A 341 -0.69 -19.75 -8.16
N PRO A 342 -0.94 -18.60 -8.84
CA PRO A 342 -0.69 -17.24 -8.38
C PRO A 342 -1.74 -16.70 -7.40
N HIS A 343 -2.85 -17.41 -7.20
CA HIS A 343 -3.89 -17.01 -6.26
C HIS A 343 -3.46 -17.24 -4.81
N SER A 344 -3.88 -16.35 -3.91
CA SER A 344 -3.61 -16.41 -2.47
C SER A 344 -4.91 -16.54 -1.70
N ALA A 345 -4.90 -17.32 -0.62
CA ALA A 345 -6.01 -17.41 0.33
C ALA A 345 -6.05 -16.23 1.33
N GLY A 346 -5.02 -15.37 1.34
CA GLY A 346 -4.94 -14.21 2.23
C GLY A 346 -4.94 -14.59 3.72
N ALA A 347 -5.59 -13.77 4.54
CA ALA A 347 -5.84 -14.05 5.96
C ALA A 347 -7.26 -14.59 6.23
N ASP A 348 -8.16 -14.40 5.25
CA ASP A 348 -9.57 -14.75 5.33
C ASP A 348 -10.05 -15.20 3.93
N PRO A 349 -10.45 -16.46 3.73
CA PRO A 349 -10.48 -17.52 4.75
C PRO A 349 -9.09 -18.00 5.19
N GLY A 350 -8.02 -17.60 4.49
CA GLY A 350 -6.64 -17.97 4.81
C GLY A 350 -6.29 -19.43 4.49
N PRO A 351 -5.10 -19.91 4.89
CA PRO A 351 -4.73 -21.33 4.89
C PRO A 351 -5.78 -22.23 5.55
N ALA A 352 -5.87 -23.49 5.12
CA ALA A 352 -6.80 -24.46 5.71
C ALA A 352 -6.59 -24.60 7.24
N SER A 353 -5.33 -24.54 7.67
CA SER A 353 -4.92 -24.57 9.08
C SER A 353 -5.42 -23.38 9.92
N TYR A 354 -5.93 -22.30 9.31
CA TYR A 354 -6.44 -21.13 10.05
C TYR A 354 -7.86 -21.35 10.62
N ARG A 355 -8.49 -22.52 10.38
CA ARG A 355 -9.81 -22.89 10.92
C ARG A 355 -10.99 -22.06 10.38
N ARG A 356 -10.87 -21.50 9.17
CA ARG A 356 -11.93 -20.68 8.53
C ARG A 356 -12.41 -21.23 7.18
N GLY A 357 -12.18 -22.52 6.94
CA GLY A 357 -12.63 -23.21 5.71
C GLY A 357 -11.79 -22.93 4.46
N GLY A 358 -10.59 -22.39 4.62
CA GLY A 358 -9.69 -22.06 3.52
C GLY A 358 -9.12 -23.26 2.73
N PRO A 359 -8.52 -23.01 1.55
CA PRO A 359 -7.89 -24.04 0.72
C PRO A 359 -6.52 -24.48 1.28
N LEU A 360 -5.92 -25.52 0.70
CA LEU A 360 -4.51 -25.86 0.96
C LEU A 360 -3.59 -24.76 0.39
N THR A 361 -2.58 -24.39 1.16
CA THR A 361 -1.61 -23.33 0.84
C THR A 361 -0.18 -23.74 1.19
N VAL A 362 0.80 -22.90 0.83
CA VAL A 362 2.22 -23.10 1.21
C VAL A 362 2.40 -23.19 2.75
N THR A 363 1.62 -22.44 3.52
CA THR A 363 1.59 -22.52 5.00
C THR A 363 1.19 -23.92 5.44
N ASP A 364 0.14 -24.49 4.82
CA ASP A 364 -0.34 -25.83 5.15
C ASP A 364 0.71 -26.90 4.79
N ALA A 365 1.44 -26.75 3.68
CA ALA A 365 2.56 -27.65 3.37
C ALA A 365 3.69 -27.57 4.42
N ASN A 366 3.98 -26.38 4.95
CA ASN A 366 4.96 -26.22 6.02
C ASN A 366 4.46 -26.84 7.34
N VAL A 367 3.16 -26.75 7.64
CA VAL A 367 2.54 -27.47 8.78
C VAL A 367 2.64 -28.98 8.58
N MET A 368 2.26 -29.49 7.40
CA MET A 368 2.27 -30.92 7.08
C MET A 368 3.68 -31.52 7.19
N THR A 369 4.70 -30.80 6.75
CA THR A 369 6.11 -31.24 6.79
C THR A 369 6.80 -31.00 8.14
N GLY A 370 6.10 -30.38 9.11
CA GLY A 370 6.66 -30.06 10.42
C GLY A 370 7.66 -28.90 10.42
N ARG A 371 7.85 -28.19 9.29
CA ARG A 371 8.64 -26.95 9.23
C ARG A 371 7.99 -25.84 10.05
N LEU A 372 6.66 -25.78 10.03
CA LEU A 372 5.87 -24.91 10.88
C LEU A 372 5.19 -25.75 11.97
N ARG A 373 5.55 -25.47 13.22
CA ARG A 373 5.07 -26.19 14.40
C ARG A 373 3.84 -25.48 14.97
N ALA A 374 2.68 -26.11 14.87
CA ALA A 374 1.40 -25.55 15.32
C ALA A 374 1.40 -25.18 16.81
N ASP A 375 2.12 -25.94 17.62
CA ASP A 375 2.29 -25.74 19.07
C ASP A 375 3.21 -24.56 19.44
N MET A 376 4.03 -24.08 18.50
CA MET A 376 4.90 -22.92 18.70
C MET A 376 4.41 -21.66 17.98
N PHE A 377 3.30 -21.76 17.23
CA PHE A 377 2.71 -20.63 16.53
C PHE A 377 1.71 -19.90 17.45
N PRO A 378 1.58 -18.56 17.37
CA PRO A 378 0.58 -17.85 18.14
C PRO A 378 -0.83 -18.44 17.98
N ALA A 379 -1.49 -18.70 19.11
CA ALA A 379 -2.84 -19.21 19.14
C ALA A 379 -3.83 -18.04 18.94
N ILE A 380 -4.06 -17.72 17.67
CA ILE A 380 -4.86 -16.56 17.23
C ILE A 380 -5.93 -16.95 16.18
N PHE A 381 -6.25 -18.23 16.09
CA PHE A 381 -7.16 -18.80 15.09
C PHE A 381 -8.44 -19.35 15.71
N GLY A 382 -9.35 -19.83 14.87
CA GLY A 382 -10.65 -20.36 15.32
C GLY A 382 -11.68 -19.26 15.62
N PRO A 383 -12.90 -19.65 16.01
CA PRO A 383 -14.02 -18.71 16.21
C PRO A 383 -13.74 -17.68 17.31
N ASP A 384 -13.08 -18.11 18.39
CA ASP A 384 -12.78 -17.28 19.55
C ASP A 384 -11.40 -16.57 19.45
N GLY A 385 -10.64 -16.85 18.38
CA GLY A 385 -9.36 -16.21 18.12
C GLY A 385 -8.23 -16.57 19.09
N ASP A 386 -8.29 -17.76 19.70
CA ASP A 386 -7.38 -18.25 20.72
C ASP A 386 -6.87 -19.69 20.45
N ALA A 387 -7.20 -20.27 19.28
CA ALA A 387 -6.83 -21.63 18.93
C ALA A 387 -5.52 -21.67 18.13
N PRO A 388 -4.74 -22.77 18.23
CA PRO A 388 -3.55 -23.00 17.40
C PRO A 388 -3.94 -23.38 15.97
N LEU A 389 -2.94 -23.41 15.08
CA LEU A 389 -3.10 -23.95 13.72
C LEU A 389 -3.67 -25.37 13.76
N ASP A 390 -4.59 -25.67 12.85
CA ASP A 390 -5.19 -27.00 12.74
C ASP A 390 -4.34 -27.91 11.83
N ALA A 391 -3.59 -28.82 12.44
CA ALA A 391 -2.78 -29.78 11.70
C ALA A 391 -3.59 -30.98 11.16
N GLU A 392 -4.75 -31.29 11.74
CA GLU A 392 -5.57 -32.42 11.32
C GLU A 392 -6.31 -32.14 10.01
N ILE A 393 -6.87 -30.94 9.86
CA ILE A 393 -7.49 -30.54 8.59
C ILE A 393 -6.47 -30.53 7.45
N VAL A 394 -5.22 -30.13 7.74
CA VAL A 394 -4.12 -30.14 6.79
C VAL A 394 -3.81 -31.57 6.34
N ARG A 395 -3.65 -32.51 7.28
CA ARG A 395 -3.43 -33.94 6.98
C ARG A 395 -4.56 -34.52 6.13
N THR A 396 -5.80 -34.22 6.49
CA THR A 396 -7.00 -34.72 5.81
C THR A 396 -7.04 -34.24 4.36
N ARG A 397 -6.85 -32.94 4.13
CA ARG A 397 -6.88 -32.36 2.78
C ARG A 397 -5.70 -32.79 1.91
N PHE A 398 -4.51 -32.95 2.48
CA PHE A 398 -3.39 -33.50 1.70
C PHE A 398 -3.60 -34.96 1.33
N ALA A 399 -4.22 -35.77 2.19
CA ALA A 399 -4.59 -37.14 1.85
C ALA A 399 -5.65 -37.20 0.73
N GLU A 400 -6.61 -36.28 0.72
CA GLU A 400 -7.57 -36.11 -0.38
C GLU A 400 -6.86 -35.76 -1.70
N MET A 401 -6.00 -34.75 -1.68
CA MET A 401 -5.23 -34.32 -2.85
C MET A 401 -4.28 -35.43 -3.37
N ALA A 402 -3.69 -36.23 -2.48
CA ALA A 402 -2.83 -37.35 -2.87
C ALA A 402 -3.60 -38.46 -3.61
N ARG A 403 -4.86 -38.72 -3.20
CA ARG A 403 -5.76 -39.65 -3.90
C ARG A 403 -6.12 -39.13 -5.29
N GLU A 404 -6.43 -37.84 -5.42
CA GLU A 404 -6.72 -37.20 -6.72
C GLU A 404 -5.52 -37.24 -7.68
N ALA A 405 -4.30 -37.11 -7.13
CA ALA A 405 -3.06 -37.18 -7.92
C ALA A 405 -2.67 -38.60 -8.35
N GLY A 406 -3.36 -39.65 -7.88
CA GLY A 406 -2.98 -41.05 -8.14
C GLY A 406 -1.68 -41.46 -7.45
N THR A 407 -1.34 -40.80 -6.33
CA THR A 407 -0.09 -41.01 -5.56
C THR A 407 -0.30 -41.71 -4.21
N ALA A 408 -1.54 -42.13 -3.92
CA ALA A 408 -1.97 -42.74 -2.66
C ALA A 408 -2.10 -44.26 -2.77
#